data_AF-D4F0X4-F1
#
_entry.id   AF-D4F0X4-F1
#
_cell.length_a   1.000
_cell.length_b   1.000
_cell.length_c   1.000
_cell.angle_alpha   90.00
_cell.angle_beta   90.00
_cell.angle_gamma   90.00
#
_symmetry.space_group_name_H-M   'P 1'
#
loop_
_entity.id
_entity.type
_entity.pdbx_description
1 polymer ?
#
loop_
_entity_poly.entity_id
_entity_poly.type
_entity_poly.pdbx_seq_one_letter_code
_entity_poly.pdbx_strand_id
1 'polypeptide(L)'
;MSQLESSAGCPAITDLTLERFPRQSDDPSLQAWEAADEYLLQQIDLTKAQGRPVIIFNDAFGALACALHAWRPYSVSDSYVSQLATRHNLQLNGLDEEAVTLLDSLSALPDAPGLVVIKLPKMLALLEQQLHALRAVVTPETQIIAAAKARDIHTSTLQLFESILGDTHTSLAWKKARLIHCQVAPRQPTPAPATTVWPLDETDYLMHNHAGVFSRTGLDIGARFFLQHLPEDLQGEVADLGCGNGVLGLMVLHRCPQARVLFADESYMAVASSHLNVQHNRPQDLERSEFWVGNGLAGREGGSLDAVLCNPPFHQQHSITDQVAWDMFVAARRCLKRNGVLYIVGNRHLDYYQKLRRLFGNCTTLGMNRKFVVLKAVKTANTPR
;
A
#
# COMPACT_ATOMS: atom_id res chain seq x y z
N MET A 1 -8.40 -44.52 -8.90
CA MET A 1 -7.02 -44.34 -9.36
C MET A 1 -7.05 -43.91 -10.82
N SER A 2 -7.07 -42.61 -11.07
CA SER A 2 -6.59 -42.03 -12.32
C SER A 2 -5.78 -40.81 -11.88
N GLN A 3 -4.46 -40.96 -11.97
CA GLN A 3 -3.51 -39.89 -11.76
C GLN A 3 -3.80 -38.81 -12.81
N LEU A 4 -4.26 -37.65 -12.35
CA LEU A 4 -4.09 -36.40 -13.08
C LEU A 4 -2.57 -36.16 -13.08
N GLU A 5 -1.97 -36.44 -14.22
CA GLU A 5 -0.60 -36.09 -14.54
C GLU A 5 -0.34 -34.62 -14.18
N SER A 6 0.80 -34.36 -13.55
CA SER A 6 1.20 -33.05 -13.03
C SER A 6 0.99 -31.95 -14.07
N SER A 7 0.11 -30.99 -13.76
CA SER A 7 0.04 -29.73 -14.48
C SER A 7 1.40 -29.05 -14.38
N ALA A 8 2.07 -28.90 -15.53
CA ALA A 8 3.27 -28.11 -15.79
C ALA A 8 3.87 -27.35 -14.58
N GLY A 9 4.82 -27.98 -13.86
CA GLY A 9 5.95 -27.33 -13.17
C GLY A 9 5.70 -26.30 -12.05
N CYS A 10 4.47 -26.00 -11.67
CA CYS A 10 4.17 -25.06 -10.58
C CYS A 10 3.96 -25.83 -9.26
N PRO A 11 4.74 -25.58 -8.19
CA PRO A 11 4.47 -26.18 -6.89
C PRO A 11 3.08 -25.78 -6.40
N ALA A 12 2.37 -26.71 -5.75
CA ALA A 12 1.12 -26.35 -5.12
C ALA A 12 1.41 -25.32 -4.01
N ILE A 13 0.53 -24.33 -3.85
CA ILE A 13 0.70 -23.29 -2.83
C ILE A 13 0.80 -23.88 -1.41
N THR A 14 0.25 -25.08 -1.21
CA THR A 14 0.29 -25.86 0.02
C THR A 14 1.65 -26.51 0.29
N ASP A 15 2.51 -26.63 -0.72
CA ASP A 15 3.86 -27.18 -0.61
C ASP A 15 4.89 -26.09 -0.25
N LEU A 16 4.48 -24.82 -0.28
CA LEU A 16 5.30 -23.67 0.07
C LEU A 16 5.16 -23.29 1.54
N THR A 17 6.27 -22.93 2.17
CA THR A 17 6.27 -22.31 3.50
C THR A 17 6.09 -20.80 3.35
N LEU A 18 4.90 -20.29 3.64
CA LEU A 18 4.55 -18.89 3.44
C LEU A 18 4.12 -18.21 4.75
N GLU A 19 4.73 -17.07 5.05
CA GLU A 19 4.46 -16.25 6.23
C GLU A 19 3.90 -14.87 5.86
N ARG A 20 3.06 -14.32 6.74
CA ARG A 20 2.65 -12.92 6.65
C ARG A 20 3.79 -12.03 7.10
N PHE A 21 3.87 -10.83 6.53
CA PHE A 21 4.92 -9.87 6.84
C PHE A 21 4.35 -8.48 7.17
N PRO A 22 4.85 -7.81 8.23
CA PRO A 22 5.62 -8.40 9.32
C PRO A 22 4.84 -9.53 9.99
N ARG A 23 5.53 -10.45 10.68
CA ARG A 23 4.87 -11.53 11.41
C ARG A 23 4.09 -10.94 12.59
N GLN A 24 2.76 -10.83 12.44
CA GLN A 24 1.89 -10.03 13.32
C GLN A 24 1.22 -10.83 14.43
N SER A 25 0.94 -12.12 14.22
CA SER A 25 0.42 -13.01 15.26
C SER A 25 0.69 -14.47 14.91
N ASP A 26 0.75 -15.33 15.93
CA ASP A 26 0.69 -16.78 15.74
C ASP A 26 -0.77 -17.28 15.59
N ASP A 27 -1.69 -16.40 15.16
CA ASP A 27 -3.08 -16.81 14.89
C ASP A 27 -3.08 -17.71 13.63
N PRO A 28 -3.38 -19.02 13.77
CA PRO A 28 -3.31 -19.94 12.65
C PRO A 28 -4.37 -19.66 11.57
N SER A 29 -5.36 -18.80 11.84
CA SER A 29 -6.37 -18.38 10.85
C SER A 29 -5.87 -17.30 9.87
N LEU A 30 -4.77 -16.61 10.19
CA LEU A 30 -4.18 -15.58 9.35
C LEU A 30 -3.03 -16.17 8.51
N GLN A 31 -3.39 -16.63 7.31
CA GLN A 31 -2.42 -17.15 6.35
C GLN A 31 -1.84 -16.03 5.45
N ALA A 32 -0.69 -16.34 4.83
CA ALA A 32 -0.03 -15.52 3.82
C ALA A 32 -0.68 -15.65 2.43
N TRP A 33 -1.62 -16.57 2.29
CA TRP A 33 -2.41 -16.81 1.09
C TRP A 33 -3.86 -17.08 1.47
N GLU A 34 -4.75 -17.04 0.50
CA GLU A 34 -6.16 -17.39 0.66
C GLU A 34 -6.63 -18.29 -0.49
N ALA A 35 -7.81 -18.86 -0.37
CA ALA A 35 -8.38 -19.74 -1.40
C ALA A 35 -8.42 -19.11 -2.80
N ALA A 36 -8.44 -17.78 -2.91
CA ALA A 36 -8.38 -17.11 -4.21
C ALA A 36 -7.02 -17.28 -4.92
N ASP A 37 -5.91 -17.35 -4.17
CA ASP A 37 -4.58 -17.63 -4.73
C ASP A 37 -4.50 -19.06 -5.27
N GLU A 38 -4.93 -20.02 -4.44
CA GLU A 38 -4.96 -21.45 -4.80
C GLU A 38 -5.88 -21.69 -6.01
N TYR A 39 -7.05 -21.06 -6.03
CA TYR A 39 -7.99 -21.21 -7.14
C TYR A 39 -7.43 -20.64 -8.44
N LEU A 40 -6.74 -19.49 -8.35
CA LEU A 40 -6.12 -18.87 -9.52
C LEU A 40 -5.06 -19.81 -10.11
N LEU A 41 -4.17 -20.37 -9.29
CA LEU A 41 -3.12 -21.30 -9.74
C LEU A 41 -3.69 -22.58 -10.40
N GLN A 42 -4.87 -23.03 -10.00
CA GLN A 42 -5.55 -24.18 -10.60
C GLN A 42 -6.15 -23.88 -11.99
N GLN A 43 -6.28 -22.62 -12.38
CA GLN A 43 -7.02 -22.20 -13.59
C GLN A 43 -6.15 -21.52 -14.64
N ILE A 44 -4.88 -21.22 -14.32
CA ILE A 44 -3.94 -20.66 -15.29
C ILE A 44 -3.47 -21.73 -16.29
N ASP A 45 -3.27 -21.31 -17.53
CA ASP A 45 -2.64 -22.11 -18.58
C ASP A 45 -1.22 -21.58 -18.81
N LEU A 46 -0.25 -22.23 -18.17
CA LEU A 46 1.15 -21.83 -18.22
C LEU A 46 1.77 -21.95 -19.62
N THR A 47 1.15 -22.69 -20.56
CA THR A 47 1.64 -22.73 -21.94
C THR A 47 1.58 -21.35 -22.61
N LYS A 48 0.66 -20.48 -22.15
CA LYS A 48 0.55 -19.08 -22.61
C LYS A 48 1.74 -18.23 -22.22
N ALA A 49 2.44 -18.58 -21.14
CA ALA A 49 3.61 -17.86 -20.63
C ALA A 49 4.93 -18.28 -21.30
N GLN A 50 4.94 -19.27 -22.20
CA GLN A 50 6.17 -19.77 -22.80
C GLN A 50 6.87 -18.69 -23.65
N GLY A 51 8.05 -18.26 -23.20
CA GLY A 51 8.82 -17.19 -23.84
C GLY A 51 8.20 -15.79 -23.72
N ARG A 52 7.19 -15.61 -22.86
CA ARG A 52 6.46 -14.35 -22.69
C ARG A 52 6.40 -13.95 -21.21
N PRO A 53 6.31 -12.65 -20.89
CA PRO A 53 6.23 -12.20 -19.51
C PRO A 53 5.03 -12.76 -18.75
N VAL A 54 5.23 -13.05 -17.46
CA VAL A 54 4.16 -13.29 -16.48
C VAL A 54 4.06 -12.06 -15.59
N ILE A 55 2.87 -11.48 -15.47
CA ILE A 55 2.64 -10.32 -14.59
C ILE A 55 1.69 -10.72 -13.47
N ILE A 56 2.08 -10.41 -12.23
CA ILE A 56 1.30 -10.66 -11.02
C ILE A 56 1.00 -9.31 -10.37
N PHE A 57 -0.28 -8.97 -10.22
CA PHE A 57 -0.71 -7.75 -9.52
C PHE A 57 -1.19 -8.04 -8.10
N ASN A 58 -0.77 -7.18 -7.17
CA ASN A 58 -1.28 -7.07 -5.80
C ASN A 58 -1.14 -8.38 -4.99
N ASP A 59 -0.09 -9.15 -5.23
CA ASP A 59 0.25 -10.32 -4.43
C ASP A 59 0.76 -9.89 -3.05
N ALA A 60 -0.14 -9.94 -2.07
CA ALA A 60 0.06 -9.29 -0.77
C ALA A 60 1.29 -9.80 -0.01
N PHE A 61 1.61 -11.09 -0.16
CA PHE A 61 2.72 -11.74 0.54
C PHE A 61 3.61 -12.57 -0.39
N GLY A 62 3.50 -12.42 -1.70
CA GLY A 62 4.33 -13.14 -2.67
C GLY A 62 3.97 -14.61 -2.86
N ALA A 63 2.74 -15.02 -2.54
CA ALA A 63 2.33 -16.42 -2.61
C ALA A 63 2.27 -16.90 -4.07
N LEU A 64 1.72 -16.09 -4.97
CA LEU A 64 1.71 -16.36 -6.41
C LEU A 64 3.10 -16.19 -7.01
N ALA A 65 3.87 -15.21 -6.55
CA ALA A 65 5.25 -14.99 -6.98
C ALA A 65 6.15 -16.19 -6.65
N CYS A 66 6.03 -16.77 -5.45
CA CYS A 66 6.75 -17.98 -5.07
C CYS A 66 6.29 -19.19 -5.90
N ALA A 67 4.98 -19.36 -6.09
CA ALA A 67 4.45 -20.46 -6.89
C ALA A 67 4.91 -20.38 -8.36
N LEU A 68 5.01 -19.18 -8.91
CA LEU A 68 5.33 -18.93 -10.31
C LEU A 68 6.81 -18.59 -10.55
N HIS A 69 7.70 -18.70 -9.55
CA HIS A 69 9.10 -18.25 -9.63
C HIS A 69 9.87 -18.81 -10.85
N ALA A 70 9.60 -20.06 -11.26
CA ALA A 70 10.23 -20.69 -12.42
C ALA A 70 9.95 -19.96 -13.76
N TRP A 71 8.90 -19.13 -13.80
CA TRP A 71 8.50 -18.33 -14.95
C TRP A 71 9.01 -16.89 -14.89
N ARG A 72 9.86 -16.58 -13.90
CA ARG A 72 10.46 -15.25 -13.69
C ARG A 72 9.44 -14.11 -13.72
N PRO A 73 8.40 -14.14 -12.87
CA PRO A 73 7.30 -13.20 -12.97
C PRO A 73 7.72 -11.77 -12.58
N TYR A 74 6.99 -10.82 -13.14
CA TYR A 74 6.97 -9.43 -12.71
C TYR A 74 5.87 -9.28 -11.66
N SER A 75 6.25 -9.08 -10.39
CA SER A 75 5.31 -8.87 -9.29
C SER A 75 5.14 -7.37 -9.05
N VAL A 76 4.01 -6.83 -9.50
CA VAL A 76 3.66 -5.42 -9.44
C VAL A 76 2.82 -5.14 -8.21
N SER A 77 3.25 -4.18 -7.39
CA SER A 77 2.51 -3.78 -6.18
C SER A 77 2.70 -2.30 -5.87
N ASP A 78 1.65 -1.68 -5.34
CA ASP A 78 1.77 -0.35 -4.72
C ASP A 78 2.37 -0.42 -3.31
N SER A 79 2.49 -1.61 -2.70
CA SER A 79 2.96 -1.79 -1.34
C SER A 79 4.42 -2.26 -1.29
N TYR A 80 5.27 -1.46 -0.65
CA TYR A 80 6.63 -1.86 -0.31
C TYR A 80 6.66 -3.02 0.68
N VAL A 81 5.71 -3.07 1.62
CA VAL A 81 5.60 -4.18 2.58
C VAL A 81 5.31 -5.49 1.86
N SER A 82 4.47 -5.50 0.82
CA SER A 82 4.28 -6.69 -0.01
C SER A 82 5.56 -7.11 -0.73
N GLN A 83 6.37 -6.18 -1.22
CA GLN A 83 7.66 -6.53 -1.83
C GLN A 83 8.64 -7.14 -0.82
N LEU A 84 8.66 -6.64 0.44
CA LEU A 84 9.44 -7.26 1.51
C LEU A 84 8.90 -8.66 1.86
N ALA A 85 7.58 -8.82 1.92
CA ALA A 85 6.93 -10.10 2.16
C ALA A 85 7.28 -11.14 1.09
N THR A 86 7.29 -10.73 -0.19
CA THR A 86 7.69 -11.59 -1.30
C THR A 86 9.14 -12.04 -1.17
N ARG A 87 10.09 -11.14 -0.89
CA ARG A 87 11.50 -11.51 -0.67
C ARG A 87 11.65 -12.49 0.49
N HIS A 88 10.99 -12.20 1.62
CA HIS A 88 10.98 -13.07 2.80
C HIS A 88 10.48 -14.49 2.46
N ASN A 89 9.37 -14.60 1.74
CA ASN A 89 8.81 -15.89 1.37
C ASN A 89 9.62 -16.62 0.29
N LEU A 90 10.29 -15.92 -0.64
CA LEU A 90 11.26 -16.55 -1.55
C LEU A 90 12.42 -17.16 -0.76
N GLN A 91 13.00 -16.41 0.17
CA GLN A 91 14.08 -16.87 1.05
C GLN A 91 13.66 -18.08 1.90
N LEU A 92 12.46 -18.06 2.49
CA LEU A 92 11.93 -19.17 3.29
C LEU A 92 11.82 -20.49 2.52
N ASN A 93 11.62 -20.41 1.20
CA ASN A 93 11.52 -21.58 0.33
C ASN A 93 12.83 -21.90 -0.40
N GLY A 94 13.94 -21.23 -0.06
CA GLY A 94 15.24 -21.41 -0.71
C GLY A 94 15.24 -21.03 -2.19
N LEU A 95 14.32 -20.14 -2.61
CA LEU A 95 14.20 -19.67 -3.98
C LEU A 95 15.09 -18.45 -4.21
N ASP A 96 15.61 -18.32 -5.43
CA ASP A 96 16.39 -17.15 -5.85
C ASP A 96 15.51 -15.88 -5.83
N GLU A 97 15.96 -14.84 -5.13
CA GLU A 97 15.25 -13.56 -5.08
C GLU A 97 15.21 -12.88 -6.46
N GLU A 98 16.20 -13.11 -7.31
CA GLU A 98 16.23 -12.59 -8.68
C GLU A 98 15.29 -13.35 -9.62
N ALA A 99 14.69 -14.46 -9.16
CA ALA A 99 13.64 -15.15 -9.89
C ALA A 99 12.32 -14.37 -9.92
N VAL A 100 12.17 -13.27 -9.17
CA VAL A 100 10.99 -12.42 -9.23
C VAL A 100 11.41 -10.96 -9.42
N THR A 101 10.96 -10.35 -10.51
CA THR A 101 11.18 -8.91 -10.72
C THR A 101 10.10 -8.12 -9.98
N LEU A 102 10.49 -7.42 -8.92
CA LEU A 102 9.58 -6.59 -8.12
C LEU A 102 9.44 -5.20 -8.77
N LEU A 103 8.23 -4.87 -9.21
CA LEU A 103 7.91 -3.56 -9.79
C LEU A 103 6.99 -2.78 -8.84
N ASP A 104 7.21 -1.48 -8.76
CA ASP A 104 6.23 -0.58 -8.14
C ASP A 104 5.04 -0.34 -9.07
N SER A 105 3.98 0.27 -8.52
CA SER A 105 2.72 0.53 -9.21
C SER A 105 2.79 1.60 -10.31
N LEU A 106 3.91 2.31 -10.43
CA LEU A 106 4.13 3.38 -11.41
C LEU A 106 5.13 2.99 -12.50
N SER A 107 5.79 1.84 -12.35
CA SER A 107 6.75 1.27 -13.29
C SER A 107 6.08 0.86 -14.61
N ALA A 108 6.84 0.93 -15.69
CA ALA A 108 6.41 0.41 -16.99
C ALA A 108 6.23 -1.12 -16.91
N LEU A 109 5.16 -1.62 -17.52
CA LEU A 109 4.90 -3.05 -17.63
C LEU A 109 5.65 -3.64 -18.83
N PRO A 110 6.05 -4.93 -18.76
CA PRO A 110 6.66 -5.60 -19.90
C PRO A 110 5.64 -5.82 -21.02
N ASP A 111 6.09 -5.67 -22.27
CA ASP A 111 5.26 -5.81 -23.47
C ASP A 111 4.77 -7.25 -23.70
N ALA A 112 3.56 -7.37 -24.26
CA ALA A 112 2.96 -8.61 -24.73
C ALA A 112 3.02 -9.80 -23.74
N PRO A 113 2.59 -9.61 -22.46
CA PRO A 113 2.61 -10.68 -21.47
C PRO A 113 1.82 -11.89 -21.95
N GLY A 114 2.30 -13.10 -21.62
CA GLY A 114 1.58 -14.33 -21.89
C GLY A 114 0.46 -14.58 -20.88
N LEU A 115 0.73 -14.19 -19.62
CA LEU A 115 -0.14 -14.40 -18.49
C LEU A 115 -0.16 -13.16 -17.60
N VAL A 116 -1.36 -12.73 -17.22
CA VAL A 116 -1.60 -11.68 -16.23
C VAL A 116 -2.53 -12.22 -15.17
N VAL A 117 -2.07 -12.20 -13.92
CA VAL A 117 -2.84 -12.65 -12.76
C VAL A 117 -3.04 -11.46 -11.82
N ILE A 118 -4.29 -11.22 -11.40
CA ILE A 118 -4.65 -10.03 -10.64
C ILE A 118 -5.35 -10.44 -9.35
N LYS A 119 -4.72 -10.16 -8.20
CA LYS A 119 -5.46 -10.10 -6.94
C LYS A 119 -6.22 -8.78 -6.93
N LEU A 120 -7.55 -8.83 -6.89
CA LEU A 120 -8.33 -7.59 -6.99
C LEU A 120 -7.98 -6.67 -5.81
N PRO A 121 -7.57 -5.42 -6.08
CA PRO A 121 -7.30 -4.48 -5.01
C PRO A 121 -8.62 -4.06 -4.36
N LYS A 122 -8.55 -3.60 -3.11
CA LYS A 122 -9.72 -3.09 -2.38
C LYS A 122 -10.29 -1.81 -3.01
N MET A 123 -9.46 -1.05 -3.71
CA MET A 123 -9.81 0.24 -4.31
C MET A 123 -10.04 0.08 -5.80
N LEU A 124 -11.23 0.42 -6.27
CA LEU A 124 -11.59 0.34 -7.69
C LEU A 124 -10.72 1.26 -8.56
N ALA A 125 -10.35 2.44 -8.06
CA ALA A 125 -9.47 3.37 -8.77
C ALA A 125 -8.07 2.78 -9.04
N LEU A 126 -7.52 1.99 -8.10
CA LEU A 126 -6.25 1.30 -8.30
C LEU A 126 -6.39 0.22 -9.38
N LEU A 127 -7.49 -0.54 -9.37
CA LEU A 127 -7.78 -1.48 -10.44
C LEU A 127 -7.89 -0.78 -11.79
N GLU A 128 -8.60 0.35 -11.88
CA GLU A 128 -8.76 1.13 -13.11
C GLU A 128 -7.41 1.55 -13.69
N GLN A 129 -6.53 2.12 -12.86
CA GLN A 129 -5.18 2.49 -13.29
C GLN A 129 -4.39 1.27 -13.78
N GLN A 130 -4.44 0.14 -13.06
CA GLN A 130 -3.73 -1.09 -13.44
C GLN A 130 -4.24 -1.65 -14.77
N LEU A 131 -5.56 -1.61 -15.01
CA LEU A 131 -6.17 -2.05 -16.27
C LEU A 131 -5.80 -1.11 -17.43
N HIS A 132 -5.70 0.20 -17.20
CA HIS A 132 -5.21 1.14 -18.22
C HIS A 132 -3.73 0.91 -18.56
N ALA A 133 -2.89 0.64 -17.56
CA ALA A 133 -1.49 0.27 -17.79
C ALA A 133 -1.38 -1.04 -18.57
N LEU A 134 -2.17 -2.05 -18.19
CA LEU A 134 -2.25 -3.32 -18.91
C LEU A 134 -2.71 -3.14 -20.35
N ARG A 135 -3.68 -2.28 -20.61
CA ARG A 135 -4.21 -2.02 -21.97
C ARG A 135 -3.12 -1.64 -22.96
N ALA A 136 -2.06 -0.98 -22.51
CA ALA A 136 -0.94 -0.56 -23.34
C ALA A 136 -0.04 -1.73 -23.78
N VAL A 137 -0.03 -2.84 -23.05
CA VAL A 137 0.94 -3.94 -23.26
C VAL A 137 0.31 -5.28 -23.63
N VAL A 138 -0.96 -5.52 -23.31
CA VAL A 138 -1.62 -6.82 -23.55
C VAL A 138 -2.00 -7.03 -25.02
N THR A 139 -1.99 -8.30 -25.44
CA THR A 139 -2.42 -8.77 -26.76
C THR A 139 -3.70 -9.63 -26.67
N PRO A 140 -4.41 -9.88 -27.79
CA PRO A 140 -5.54 -10.82 -27.81
C PRO A 140 -5.21 -12.24 -27.29
N GLU A 141 -3.96 -12.65 -27.35
CA GLU A 141 -3.46 -13.95 -26.87
C GLU A 141 -3.09 -13.96 -25.38
N THR A 142 -3.14 -12.82 -24.71
CA THR A 142 -2.82 -12.71 -23.27
C THR A 142 -3.91 -13.39 -22.45
N GLN A 143 -3.54 -14.32 -21.58
CA GLN A 143 -4.46 -14.85 -20.59
C GLN A 143 -4.55 -13.90 -19.40
N ILE A 144 -5.74 -13.39 -19.08
CA ILE A 144 -5.97 -12.49 -17.94
C ILE A 144 -6.97 -13.13 -16.98
N ILE A 145 -6.53 -13.36 -15.74
CA ILE A 145 -7.36 -13.93 -14.67
C ILE A 145 -7.24 -13.07 -13.43
N ALA A 146 -8.36 -12.58 -12.92
CA ALA A 146 -8.43 -11.90 -11.64
C ALA A 146 -9.11 -12.77 -10.58
N ALA A 147 -8.67 -12.65 -9.31
CA ALA A 147 -9.19 -13.42 -8.20
C ALA A 147 -9.44 -12.55 -6.98
N ALA A 148 -10.53 -12.84 -6.27
CA ALA A 148 -10.84 -12.32 -4.96
C ALA A 148 -11.83 -13.23 -4.23
N LYS A 149 -12.23 -12.86 -3.01
CA LYS A 149 -13.39 -13.47 -2.36
C LYS A 149 -14.63 -13.16 -3.21
N ALA A 150 -15.54 -14.12 -3.31
CA ALA A 150 -16.73 -14.00 -4.14
C ALA A 150 -17.60 -12.78 -3.80
N ARG A 151 -17.61 -12.35 -2.53
CA ARG A 151 -18.32 -11.15 -2.07
C ARG A 151 -17.68 -9.82 -2.47
N ASP A 152 -16.39 -9.85 -2.84
CA ASP A 152 -15.59 -8.68 -3.19
C ASP A 152 -15.57 -8.47 -4.73
N ILE A 153 -16.21 -9.37 -5.50
CA ILE A 153 -16.42 -9.20 -6.95
C ILE A 153 -17.80 -8.58 -7.17
N HIS A 154 -17.80 -7.32 -7.60
CA HIS A 154 -19.01 -6.55 -7.86
C HIS A 154 -19.23 -6.33 -9.35
N THR A 155 -20.45 -5.95 -9.74
CA THR A 155 -20.78 -5.61 -11.12
C THR A 155 -19.89 -4.49 -11.67
N SER A 156 -19.55 -3.50 -10.83
CA SER A 156 -18.63 -2.41 -11.19
C SER A 156 -17.22 -2.92 -11.53
N THR A 157 -16.76 -3.99 -10.90
CA THR A 157 -15.48 -4.63 -11.23
C THR A 157 -15.53 -5.18 -12.66
N LEU A 158 -16.57 -5.95 -13.01
CA LEU A 158 -16.72 -6.53 -14.35
C LEU A 158 -16.84 -5.45 -15.43
N GLN A 159 -17.68 -4.44 -15.18
CA GLN A 159 -17.86 -3.30 -16.09
C GLN A 159 -16.53 -2.56 -16.36
N LEU A 160 -15.65 -2.50 -15.38
CA LEU A 160 -14.34 -1.88 -15.54
C LEU A 160 -13.41 -2.72 -16.45
N PHE A 161 -13.36 -4.04 -16.26
CA PHE A 161 -12.66 -4.94 -17.19
C PHE A 161 -13.22 -4.83 -18.62
N GLU A 162 -14.55 -4.84 -18.76
CA GLU A 162 -15.23 -4.81 -20.06
C GLU A 162 -15.06 -3.50 -20.82
N SER A 163 -15.03 -2.38 -20.09
CA SER A 163 -14.80 -1.07 -20.69
C SER A 163 -13.35 -0.85 -21.12
N ILE A 164 -12.37 -1.42 -20.40
CA ILE A 164 -10.94 -1.16 -20.62
C ILE A 164 -10.27 -2.24 -21.45
N LEU A 165 -10.44 -3.51 -21.09
CA LEU A 165 -9.69 -4.63 -21.68
C LEU A 165 -10.53 -5.43 -22.66
N GLY A 166 -11.72 -5.86 -22.26
CA GLY A 166 -12.58 -6.71 -23.07
C GLY A 166 -13.48 -7.63 -22.25
N ASP A 167 -14.14 -8.55 -22.96
CA ASP A 167 -15.29 -9.28 -22.44
C ASP A 167 -14.90 -10.17 -21.25
N THR A 168 -15.79 -10.26 -20.26
CA THR A 168 -15.55 -11.04 -19.06
C THR A 168 -16.52 -12.19 -18.88
N HIS A 169 -16.05 -13.26 -18.25
CA HIS A 169 -16.91 -14.24 -17.61
C HIS A 169 -16.35 -14.60 -16.24
N THR A 170 -17.21 -15.13 -15.37
CA THR A 170 -16.82 -15.51 -14.01
C THR A 170 -16.85 -17.01 -13.83
N SER A 171 -15.93 -17.52 -13.01
CA SER A 171 -15.96 -18.92 -12.60
C SER A 171 -17.08 -19.19 -11.58
N LEU A 172 -17.32 -20.47 -11.28
CA LEU A 172 -18.11 -20.86 -10.11
C LEU A 172 -17.35 -20.48 -8.83
N ALA A 173 -18.09 -20.17 -7.76
CA ALA A 173 -17.48 -19.94 -6.46
C ALA A 173 -16.84 -21.23 -5.92
N TRP A 174 -15.60 -21.12 -5.43
CA TRP A 174 -14.86 -22.23 -4.86
C TRP A 174 -14.17 -21.77 -3.57
N LYS A 175 -14.43 -22.45 -2.44
CA LYS A 175 -13.93 -22.06 -1.10
C LYS A 175 -14.11 -20.55 -0.79
N LYS A 176 -15.26 -19.98 -1.18
CA LYS A 176 -15.60 -18.53 -1.07
C LYS A 176 -14.75 -17.60 -1.95
N ALA A 177 -13.89 -18.11 -2.81
CA ALA A 177 -13.22 -17.37 -3.87
C ALA A 177 -13.97 -17.45 -5.20
N ARG A 178 -13.75 -16.50 -6.08
CA ARG A 178 -14.27 -16.50 -7.45
C ARG A 178 -13.27 -15.82 -8.38
N LEU A 179 -13.25 -16.25 -9.64
CA LEU A 179 -12.36 -15.71 -10.66
C LEU A 179 -13.14 -14.90 -11.69
N ILE A 180 -12.46 -13.91 -12.27
CA ILE A 180 -12.88 -13.19 -13.47
C ILE A 180 -11.87 -13.55 -14.56
N HIS A 181 -12.35 -14.11 -15.65
CA HIS A 181 -11.55 -14.31 -16.86
C HIS A 181 -11.87 -13.19 -17.83
N CYS A 182 -10.85 -12.52 -18.34
CA CYS A 182 -11.00 -11.43 -19.30
C CYS A 182 -10.34 -11.82 -20.62
N GLN A 183 -11.13 -11.76 -21.70
CA GLN A 183 -10.62 -11.90 -23.06
C GLN A 183 -10.33 -10.50 -23.61
N VAL A 184 -9.07 -10.25 -23.97
CA VAL A 184 -8.67 -8.96 -24.54
C VAL A 184 -9.39 -8.77 -25.87
N ALA A 185 -10.10 -7.65 -25.99
CA ALA A 185 -10.82 -7.23 -27.18
C ALA A 185 -10.22 -5.91 -27.70
N PRO A 186 -10.44 -5.52 -28.97
CA PRO A 186 -9.98 -4.23 -29.49
C PRO A 186 -10.83 -3.05 -28.95
N ARG A 187 -10.66 -2.73 -27.66
CA ARG A 187 -11.24 -1.56 -26.97
C ARG A 187 -10.35 -0.31 -27.13
N GLN A 188 -10.96 0.86 -27.16
CA GLN A 188 -10.27 2.14 -27.03
C GLN A 188 -10.86 2.86 -25.82
N PRO A 189 -10.36 2.57 -24.60
CA PRO A 189 -10.93 3.19 -23.41
C PRO A 189 -10.64 4.69 -23.40
N THR A 190 -11.57 5.44 -22.84
CA THR A 190 -11.37 6.87 -22.59
C THR A 190 -10.13 7.06 -21.72
N PRO A 191 -9.17 7.94 -22.08
CA PRO A 191 -8.02 8.21 -21.22
C PRO A 191 -8.47 8.67 -19.83
N ALA A 192 -7.98 7.98 -18.80
CA ALA A 192 -8.16 8.40 -17.41
C ALA A 192 -6.98 9.29 -16.97
N PRO A 193 -7.22 10.37 -16.22
CA PRO A 193 -6.13 11.18 -15.69
C PRO A 193 -5.30 10.37 -14.68
N ALA A 194 -3.98 10.54 -14.71
CA ALA A 194 -3.06 9.82 -13.81
C ALA A 194 -3.30 10.15 -12.32
N THR A 195 -3.83 11.34 -12.04
CA THR A 195 -4.12 11.83 -10.68
C THR A 195 -5.50 12.44 -10.58
N THR A 196 -6.17 12.25 -9.44
CA THR A 196 -7.32 13.07 -9.05
C THR A 196 -6.83 14.35 -8.40
N VAL A 197 -7.39 15.48 -8.80
CA VAL A 197 -6.99 16.83 -8.35
C VAL A 197 -8.16 17.52 -7.66
N TRP A 198 -7.90 18.16 -6.52
CA TRP A 198 -8.87 18.99 -5.81
C TRP A 198 -8.17 20.12 -5.04
N PRO A 199 -8.84 21.26 -4.83
CA PRO A 199 -8.28 22.38 -4.07
C PRO A 199 -8.21 22.06 -2.57
N LEU A 200 -7.12 22.47 -1.91
CA LEU A 200 -6.99 22.40 -0.46
C LEU A 200 -7.61 23.65 0.17
N ASP A 201 -8.67 23.46 0.94
CA ASP A 201 -9.38 24.53 1.65
C ASP A 201 -8.42 25.49 2.39
N GLU A 202 -8.71 26.79 2.36
CA GLU A 202 -7.94 27.87 3.02
C GLU A 202 -6.52 28.09 2.46
N THR A 203 -6.22 27.55 1.28
CA THR A 203 -4.96 27.76 0.55
C THR A 203 -5.22 27.91 -0.95
N ASP A 204 -4.20 28.35 -1.70
CA ASP A 204 -4.21 28.31 -3.17
C ASP A 204 -3.67 26.98 -3.74
N TYR A 205 -3.59 25.92 -2.91
CA TYR A 205 -2.96 24.66 -3.28
C TYR A 205 -3.90 23.69 -3.97
N LEU A 206 -3.35 22.95 -4.93
CA LEU A 206 -4.01 21.84 -5.61
C LEU A 206 -3.37 20.52 -5.19
N MET A 207 -4.19 19.59 -4.70
CA MET A 207 -3.74 18.28 -4.25
C MET A 207 -3.95 17.25 -5.34
N HIS A 208 -2.86 16.72 -5.86
CA HIS A 208 -2.77 15.63 -6.83
C HIS A 208 -2.64 14.29 -6.09
N ASN A 209 -3.45 13.31 -6.49
CA ASN A 209 -3.54 12.03 -5.80
C ASN A 209 -3.53 10.89 -6.82
N HIS A 210 -2.55 9.99 -6.73
CA HIS A 210 -2.53 8.74 -7.50
C HIS A 210 -3.58 7.73 -7.01
N ALA A 211 -3.86 6.72 -7.84
CA ALA A 211 -5.00 5.81 -7.71
C ALA A 211 -5.06 5.03 -6.39
N GLY A 212 -3.90 4.66 -5.84
CA GLY A 212 -3.74 3.94 -4.58
C GLY A 212 -3.77 4.80 -3.31
N VAL A 213 -3.90 6.13 -3.44
CA VAL A 213 -3.78 7.03 -2.28
C VAL A 213 -5.06 7.08 -1.44
N PHE A 214 -4.89 7.03 -0.12
CA PHE A 214 -5.97 7.20 0.85
C PHE A 214 -6.66 8.56 0.69
N SER A 215 -7.99 8.58 0.79
CA SER A 215 -8.81 9.80 0.64
C SER A 215 -8.52 10.58 -0.66
N ARG A 216 -8.20 9.90 -1.77
CA ARG A 216 -7.79 10.56 -3.03
C ARG A 216 -8.77 11.60 -3.60
N THR A 217 -10.05 11.55 -3.26
CA THR A 217 -11.09 12.43 -3.82
C THR A 217 -11.32 13.72 -3.01
N GLY A 218 -10.66 13.90 -1.87
CA GLY A 218 -10.80 15.09 -1.05
C GLY A 218 -10.07 15.00 0.29
N LEU A 219 -9.96 16.12 0.99
CA LEU A 219 -9.27 16.16 2.28
C LEU A 219 -9.94 15.25 3.33
N ASP A 220 -9.19 14.29 3.87
CA ASP A 220 -9.62 13.43 4.97
C ASP A 220 -10.08 14.27 6.17
N ILE A 221 -11.18 13.86 6.80
CA ILE A 221 -11.75 14.58 7.94
C ILE A 221 -10.86 14.49 9.20
N GLY A 222 -10.08 13.41 9.35
CA GLY A 222 -9.08 13.28 10.40
C GLY A 222 -7.91 14.24 10.16
N ALA A 223 -7.34 14.23 8.96
CA ALA A 223 -6.30 15.17 8.54
C ALA A 223 -6.76 16.63 8.67
N ARG A 224 -7.98 16.97 8.21
CA ARG A 224 -8.57 18.30 8.37
C ARG A 224 -8.59 18.76 9.83
N PHE A 225 -8.99 17.87 10.75
CA PHE A 225 -8.98 18.17 12.17
C PHE A 225 -7.54 18.29 12.71
N PHE A 226 -6.62 17.46 12.22
CA PHE A 226 -5.21 17.53 12.61
C PHE A 226 -4.55 18.85 12.20
N LEU A 227 -4.85 19.36 10.99
CA LEU A 227 -4.34 20.65 10.50
C LEU A 227 -4.68 21.84 11.42
N GLN A 228 -5.78 21.78 12.17
CA GLN A 228 -6.17 22.82 13.14
C GLN A 228 -5.30 22.85 14.39
N HIS A 229 -4.57 21.76 14.65
CA HIS A 229 -3.74 21.57 15.84
C HIS A 229 -2.26 21.31 15.48
N LEU A 230 -1.89 21.46 14.20
CA LEU A 230 -0.51 21.37 13.79
C LEU A 230 0.33 22.49 14.44
N PRO A 231 1.53 22.17 14.94
CA PRO A 231 2.45 23.18 15.43
C PRO A 231 2.86 24.18 14.33
N GLU A 232 3.17 25.42 14.73
CA GLU A 232 3.52 26.52 13.83
C GLU A 232 5.01 26.88 13.85
N ASP A 233 5.79 26.28 14.75
CA ASP A 233 7.18 26.64 15.04
C ASP A 233 8.13 25.43 15.07
N LEU A 234 7.80 24.34 14.36
CA LEU A 234 8.70 23.20 14.24
C LEU A 234 10.01 23.60 13.54
N GLN A 235 11.10 23.00 14.01
CA GLN A 235 12.45 23.19 13.49
C GLN A 235 13.14 21.84 13.34
N GLY A 236 14.15 21.78 12.48
CA GLY A 236 14.95 20.57 12.28
C GLY A 236 14.20 19.51 11.48
N GLU A 237 14.44 18.23 11.80
CA GLU A 237 13.97 17.09 11.01
C GLU A 237 12.58 16.64 11.48
N VAL A 238 11.59 16.69 10.58
CA VAL A 238 10.19 16.34 10.85
C VAL A 238 9.77 15.20 9.92
N ALA A 239 9.17 14.14 10.44
CA ALA A 239 8.58 13.10 9.59
C ALA A 239 7.05 13.21 9.53
N ASP A 240 6.48 13.20 8.32
CA ASP A 240 5.09 12.86 8.05
C ASP A 240 5.03 11.34 7.83
N LEU A 241 4.63 10.60 8.87
CA LEU A 241 4.67 9.13 8.91
C LEU A 241 3.31 8.55 8.51
N GLY A 242 3.28 7.86 7.37
CA GLY A 242 2.06 7.52 6.65
C GLY A 242 1.53 8.73 5.90
N CYS A 243 2.39 9.38 5.10
CA CYS A 243 2.13 10.69 4.54
C CYS A 243 0.95 10.73 3.57
N GLY A 244 0.57 9.62 2.93
CA GLY A 244 -0.52 9.60 1.96
C GLY A 244 -0.26 10.58 0.81
N ASN A 245 -1.12 11.58 0.65
CA ASN A 245 -0.91 12.65 -0.35
C ASN A 245 0.02 13.78 0.12
N GLY A 246 0.56 13.68 1.34
CA GLY A 246 1.53 14.62 1.89
C GLY A 246 0.93 15.90 2.46
N VAL A 247 -0.40 15.97 2.66
CA VAL A 247 -1.04 17.22 3.13
C VAL A 247 -0.49 17.71 4.47
N LEU A 248 -0.16 16.82 5.41
CA LEU A 248 0.36 17.23 6.72
C LEU A 248 1.77 17.80 6.57
N GLY A 249 2.67 17.08 5.90
CA GLY A 249 4.02 17.54 5.62
C GLY A 249 4.07 18.83 4.78
N LEU A 250 3.20 18.97 3.77
CA LEU A 250 3.07 20.18 2.95
C LEU A 250 2.69 21.39 3.82
N MET A 251 1.76 21.20 4.75
CA MET A 251 1.35 22.27 5.67
C MET A 251 2.42 22.57 6.73
N VAL A 252 3.26 21.61 7.11
CA VAL A 252 4.46 21.92 7.91
C VAL A 252 5.45 22.74 7.11
N LEU A 253 5.75 22.40 5.86
CA LEU A 253 6.61 23.23 5.00
C LEU A 253 6.06 24.65 4.85
N HIS A 254 4.74 24.79 4.77
CA HIS A 254 4.07 26.09 4.70
C HIS A 254 4.23 26.92 5.99
N ARG A 255 4.02 26.30 7.15
CA ARG A 255 3.97 27.02 8.45
C ARG A 255 5.31 27.14 9.14
N CYS A 256 6.25 26.22 8.87
CA CYS A 256 7.51 26.06 9.59
C CYS A 256 8.72 26.21 8.63
N PRO A 257 9.19 27.44 8.35
CA PRO A 257 10.29 27.69 7.40
C PRO A 257 11.65 27.12 7.81
N GLN A 258 11.79 26.61 9.03
CA GLN A 258 13.01 26.00 9.56
C GLN A 258 12.92 24.47 9.69
N ALA A 259 11.78 23.87 9.31
CA ALA A 259 11.60 22.42 9.33
C ALA A 259 12.01 21.79 7.98
N ARG A 260 12.74 20.69 8.03
CA ARG A 260 12.97 19.77 6.91
C ARG A 260 12.01 18.60 7.07
N VAL A 261 11.32 18.22 5.99
CA VAL A 261 10.21 17.25 6.08
C VAL A 261 10.54 15.97 5.32
N LEU A 262 10.54 14.86 6.05
CA LEU A 262 10.53 13.51 5.51
C LEU A 262 9.07 13.05 5.29
N PHE A 263 8.71 12.79 4.05
CA PHE A 263 7.44 12.17 3.66
C PHE A 263 7.65 10.66 3.54
N ALA A 264 7.15 9.91 4.53
CA ALA A 264 7.35 8.47 4.63
C ALA A 264 6.03 7.72 4.46
N ASP A 265 5.97 6.78 3.53
CA ASP A 265 4.82 5.89 3.34
C ASP A 265 5.27 4.52 2.81
N GLU A 266 4.43 3.49 2.98
CA GLU A 266 4.69 2.18 2.37
C GLU A 266 4.16 2.12 0.92
N SER A 267 3.24 3.03 0.57
CA SER A 267 2.67 3.14 -0.76
C SER A 267 3.59 3.95 -1.69
N TYR A 268 3.97 3.36 -2.82
CA TYR A 268 4.71 4.05 -3.87
C TYR A 268 3.91 5.24 -4.43
N MET A 269 2.60 5.06 -4.66
CA MET A 269 1.70 6.12 -5.11
C MET A 269 1.51 7.24 -4.09
N ALA A 270 1.53 6.95 -2.78
CA ALA A 270 1.47 7.96 -1.72
C ALA A 270 2.72 8.86 -1.76
N VAL A 271 3.91 8.26 -1.76
CA VAL A 271 5.16 9.02 -1.81
C VAL A 271 5.26 9.83 -3.11
N ALA A 272 4.87 9.26 -4.26
CA ALA A 272 4.82 9.98 -5.53
C ALA A 272 3.82 11.15 -5.50
N SER A 273 2.65 10.98 -4.88
CA SER A 273 1.66 12.05 -4.72
C SER A 273 2.17 13.16 -3.81
N SER A 274 2.83 12.79 -2.70
CA SER A 274 3.45 13.74 -1.78
C SER A 274 4.53 14.58 -2.48
N HIS A 275 5.39 13.93 -3.26
CA HIS A 275 6.40 14.61 -4.07
C HIS A 275 5.76 15.57 -5.07
N LEU A 276 4.76 15.11 -5.83
CA LEU A 276 4.04 15.95 -6.79
C LEU A 276 3.38 17.16 -6.12
N ASN A 277 2.81 16.99 -4.92
CA ASN A 277 2.15 18.07 -4.20
C ASN A 277 3.13 19.10 -3.66
N VAL A 278 4.31 18.70 -3.18
CA VAL A 278 5.36 19.68 -2.82
C VAL A 278 5.87 20.37 -4.08
N GLN A 279 6.18 19.62 -5.14
CA GLN A 279 6.69 20.16 -6.40
C GLN A 279 5.74 21.19 -7.03
N HIS A 280 4.43 20.93 -7.00
CA HIS A 280 3.44 21.82 -7.62
C HIS A 280 3.15 23.04 -6.76
N ASN A 281 2.96 22.86 -5.45
CA ASN A 281 2.45 23.92 -4.58
C ASN A 281 3.55 24.74 -3.91
N ARG A 282 4.72 24.13 -3.66
CA ARG A 282 5.84 24.71 -2.93
C ARG A 282 7.20 24.25 -3.50
N PRO A 283 7.48 24.49 -4.80
CA PRO A 283 8.73 24.03 -5.43
C PRO A 283 9.99 24.54 -4.71
N GLN A 284 9.93 25.71 -4.07
CA GLN A 284 11.03 26.27 -3.27
C GLN A 284 11.39 25.42 -2.04
N ASP A 285 10.51 24.53 -1.60
CA ASP A 285 10.73 23.68 -0.42
C ASP A 285 11.22 22.26 -0.77
N LEU A 286 11.46 21.96 -2.07
CA LEU A 286 11.95 20.66 -2.50
C LEU A 286 13.30 20.28 -1.86
N GLU A 287 14.23 21.22 -1.72
CA GLU A 287 15.54 20.98 -1.07
C GLU A 287 15.44 20.64 0.43
N ARG A 288 14.29 20.95 1.02
CA ARG A 288 13.96 20.71 2.43
C ARG A 288 12.99 19.54 2.58
N SER A 289 12.73 18.80 1.50
CA SER A 289 11.79 17.69 1.46
C SER A 289 12.51 16.40 1.06
N GLU A 290 12.36 15.36 1.87
CA GLU A 290 12.82 14.00 1.57
C GLU A 290 11.61 13.09 1.36
N PHE A 291 11.64 12.25 0.32
CA PHE A 291 10.54 11.35 -0.03
C PHE A 291 11.02 9.91 0.06
N TRP A 292 10.34 9.10 0.85
CA TRP A 292 10.83 7.77 1.19
C TRP A 292 9.72 6.73 1.24
N VAL A 293 9.88 5.71 0.40
CA VAL A 293 9.05 4.51 0.42
C VAL A 293 9.66 3.51 1.39
N GLY A 294 8.91 3.10 2.41
CA GLY A 294 9.43 2.21 3.45
C GLY A 294 8.36 1.64 4.38
N ASN A 295 8.75 0.64 5.19
CA ASN A 295 7.88 0.10 6.24
C ASN A 295 8.00 0.95 7.52
N GLY A 296 7.06 1.88 7.72
CA GLY A 296 7.07 2.78 8.87
C GLY A 296 8.31 3.65 8.84
N LEU A 297 9.16 3.61 9.88
CA LEU A 297 10.49 4.24 9.89
C LEU A 297 11.64 3.20 9.90
N ALA A 298 11.41 1.96 9.46
CA ALA A 298 12.46 0.94 9.41
C ALA A 298 13.71 1.42 8.64
N GLY A 299 14.91 1.13 9.15
CA GLY A 299 16.17 1.60 8.55
C GLY A 299 16.56 3.05 8.87
N ARG A 300 15.65 3.88 9.41
CA ARG A 300 15.99 5.24 9.86
C ARG A 300 16.78 5.22 11.17
N GLU A 301 17.79 6.09 11.25
CA GLU A 301 18.65 6.26 12.41
C GLU A 301 17.85 6.66 13.66
N GLY A 302 18.21 6.07 14.82
CA GLY A 302 17.61 6.43 16.10
C GLY A 302 18.06 7.81 16.56
N GLY A 303 17.13 8.62 17.09
CA GLY A 303 17.47 9.96 17.57
C GLY A 303 17.78 10.99 16.47
N SER A 304 17.26 10.79 15.26
CA SER A 304 17.44 11.67 14.10
C SER A 304 16.34 12.74 13.97
N LEU A 305 15.14 12.51 14.50
CA LEU A 305 13.96 13.35 14.24
C LEU A 305 13.63 14.28 15.43
N ASP A 306 13.31 15.54 15.13
CA ASP A 306 12.81 16.52 16.10
C ASP A 306 11.28 16.35 16.31
N ALA A 307 10.55 16.01 15.25
CA ALA A 307 9.13 15.71 15.35
C ALA A 307 8.67 14.58 14.40
N VAL A 308 7.58 13.92 14.77
CA VAL A 308 6.85 12.98 13.93
C VAL A 308 5.37 13.35 13.96
N LEU A 309 4.76 13.50 12.79
CA LEU A 309 3.31 13.60 12.60
C LEU A 309 2.80 12.25 12.12
N CYS A 310 1.64 11.82 12.60
CA CYS A 310 1.07 10.56 12.15
C CYS A 310 -0.46 10.60 12.17
N ASN A 311 -1.08 10.25 11.05
CA ASN A 311 -2.49 9.87 10.94
C ASN A 311 -2.53 8.37 10.62
N PRO A 312 -2.46 7.48 11.62
CA PRO A 312 -2.37 6.05 11.37
C PRO A 312 -3.59 5.54 10.58
N PRO A 313 -3.45 4.51 9.74
CA PRO A 313 -4.56 3.96 8.99
C PRO A 313 -5.69 3.52 9.93
N PHE A 314 -6.94 3.66 9.47
CA PHE A 314 -8.11 3.16 10.18
C PHE A 314 -9.00 2.31 9.27
N HIS A 315 -9.16 1.03 9.62
CA HIS A 315 -10.19 0.17 9.05
C HIS A 315 -10.95 -0.56 10.15
N GLN A 316 -12.21 -0.91 9.88
CA GLN A 316 -13.10 -1.63 10.81
C GLN A 316 -12.62 -3.07 11.15
N GLN A 317 -11.44 -3.47 10.67
CA GLN A 317 -10.72 -4.68 11.09
C GLN A 317 -9.80 -4.31 12.26
N HIS A 318 -10.33 -4.45 13.48
CA HIS A 318 -9.79 -3.83 14.69
C HIS A 318 -8.39 -4.32 15.08
N SER A 319 -8.01 -5.58 14.87
CA SER A 319 -6.73 -6.10 15.37
C SER A 319 -5.51 -5.70 14.53
N ILE A 320 -5.59 -5.83 13.20
CA ILE A 320 -4.46 -5.56 12.29
C ILE A 320 -4.14 -4.07 12.25
N THR A 321 -5.18 -3.24 12.17
CA THR A 321 -5.05 -1.78 12.13
C THR A 321 -4.39 -1.24 13.40
N ASP A 322 -4.72 -1.82 14.57
CA ASP A 322 -4.14 -1.37 15.83
C ASP A 322 -2.65 -1.70 15.96
N GLN A 323 -2.25 -2.89 15.50
CA GLN A 323 -0.85 -3.29 15.49
C GLN A 323 -0.01 -2.37 14.59
N VAL A 324 -0.51 -2.03 13.40
CA VAL A 324 0.19 -1.09 12.49
C VAL A 324 0.39 0.26 13.16
N ALA A 325 -0.64 0.82 13.80
CA ALA A 325 -0.52 2.09 14.51
C ALA A 325 0.50 1.99 15.67
N TRP A 326 0.48 0.90 16.42
CA TRP A 326 1.44 0.65 17.49
C TRP A 326 2.89 0.59 16.96
N ASP A 327 3.13 -0.15 15.88
CA ASP A 327 4.46 -0.26 15.25
C ASP A 327 4.96 1.11 14.76
N MET A 328 4.07 1.94 14.20
CA MET A 328 4.36 3.33 13.85
C MET A 328 4.77 4.15 15.08
N PHE A 329 4.07 4.00 16.22
CA PHE A 329 4.42 4.73 17.45
C PHE A 329 5.77 4.28 18.02
N VAL A 330 6.06 2.98 18.01
CA VAL A 330 7.35 2.42 18.45
C VAL A 330 8.48 2.95 17.56
N ALA A 331 8.29 2.93 16.24
CA ALA A 331 9.24 3.45 15.29
C ALA A 331 9.47 4.96 15.47
N ALA A 332 8.40 5.74 15.66
CA ALA A 332 8.48 7.17 15.95
C ALA A 332 9.30 7.42 17.24
N ARG A 333 8.99 6.74 18.35
CA ARG A 333 9.76 6.86 19.59
C ARG A 333 11.24 6.54 19.39
N ARG A 334 11.58 5.51 18.61
CA ARG A 334 12.97 5.14 18.33
C ARG A 334 13.70 6.27 17.60
N CYS A 335 13.10 6.80 16.53
CA CYS A 335 13.71 7.81 15.66
C CYS A 335 13.72 9.22 16.27
N LEU A 336 12.82 9.55 17.20
CA LEU A 336 12.81 10.86 17.85
C LEU A 336 14.08 11.12 18.68
N LYS A 337 14.61 12.35 18.64
CA LYS A 337 15.62 12.89 19.56
C LYS A 337 15.08 12.95 20.98
N ARG A 338 15.97 13.12 21.96
CA ARG A 338 15.52 13.51 23.31
C ARG A 338 14.79 14.86 23.20
N ASN A 339 13.64 14.94 23.86
CA ASN A 339 12.66 16.04 23.77
C ASN A 339 11.95 16.17 22.42
N GLY A 340 12.21 15.27 21.46
CA GLY A 340 11.46 15.18 20.22
C GLY A 340 10.02 14.76 20.47
N VAL A 341 9.12 15.15 19.56
CA VAL A 341 7.68 15.10 19.79
C VAL A 341 6.97 14.26 18.73
N LEU A 342 6.10 13.35 19.18
CA LEU A 342 5.12 12.67 18.35
C LEU A 342 3.77 13.38 18.46
N TYR A 343 3.21 13.81 17.33
CA TYR A 343 1.85 14.29 17.19
C TYR A 343 1.03 13.25 16.43
N ILE A 344 -0.16 12.91 16.95
CA ILE A 344 -1.06 11.98 16.27
C ILE A 344 -2.48 12.50 16.21
N VAL A 345 -3.19 12.13 15.15
CA VAL A 345 -4.66 12.16 15.12
C VAL A 345 -5.17 10.72 15.07
N GLY A 346 -6.28 10.45 15.76
CA GLY A 346 -6.90 9.12 15.70
C GLY A 346 -8.36 9.15 16.13
N ASN A 347 -9.09 8.08 15.81
CA ASN A 347 -10.45 7.92 16.28
C ASN A 347 -10.49 7.79 17.81
N ARG A 348 -11.45 8.47 18.45
CA ARG A 348 -11.57 8.51 19.92
C ARG A 348 -11.69 7.15 20.60
N HIS A 349 -12.25 6.16 19.91
CA HIS A 349 -12.46 4.82 20.46
C HIS A 349 -11.22 3.92 20.44
N LEU A 350 -10.10 4.33 19.82
CA LEU A 350 -8.88 3.51 19.67
C LEU A 350 -7.91 3.59 20.86
N ASP A 351 -8.25 4.42 21.85
CA ASP A 351 -7.54 4.58 23.12
C ASP A 351 -6.01 4.81 22.99
N TYR A 352 -5.61 5.54 21.95
CA TYR A 352 -4.21 5.87 21.69
C TYR A 352 -3.56 6.67 22.84
N TYR A 353 -4.36 7.36 23.65
CA TYR A 353 -3.87 8.05 24.84
C TYR A 353 -3.16 7.09 25.80
N GLN A 354 -3.75 5.94 26.11
CA GLN A 354 -3.14 4.95 27.00
C GLN A 354 -1.90 4.30 26.38
N LYS A 355 -1.95 3.98 25.07
CA LYS A 355 -0.81 3.45 24.33
C LYS A 355 0.39 4.39 24.37
N LEU A 356 0.17 5.67 24.10
CA LEU A 356 1.22 6.68 24.16
C LEU A 356 1.74 6.89 25.58
N ARG A 357 0.88 6.91 26.61
CA ARG A 357 1.36 6.99 28.01
C ARG A 357 2.24 5.80 28.38
N ARG A 358 1.87 4.59 27.96
CA ARG A 358 2.68 3.39 28.19
C ARG A 358 4.04 3.49 27.47
N LEU A 359 4.04 3.97 26.23
CA LEU A 359 5.23 3.98 25.38
C LEU A 359 6.18 5.15 25.66
N PHE A 360 5.66 6.36 25.90
CA PHE A 360 6.43 7.60 26.10
C PHE A 360 6.55 8.02 27.56
N GLY A 361 5.71 7.47 28.45
CA GLY A 361 5.57 7.90 29.85
C GLY A 361 4.68 9.15 30.03
N ASN A 362 4.29 9.80 28.93
CA ASN A 362 3.47 11.01 28.92
C ASN A 362 2.58 11.03 27.67
N CYS A 363 1.48 11.77 27.74
CA CYS A 363 0.60 12.08 26.61
C CYS A 363 -0.29 13.27 26.97
N THR A 364 -0.42 14.23 26.06
CA THR A 364 -1.24 15.43 26.20
C THR A 364 -2.26 15.48 25.07
N THR A 365 -3.52 15.77 25.40
CA THR A 365 -4.56 16.02 24.39
C THR A 365 -4.50 17.47 23.95
N LEU A 366 -4.28 17.70 22.65
CA LEU A 366 -4.26 19.05 22.05
C LEU A 366 -5.64 19.51 21.62
N GLY A 367 -6.51 18.56 21.24
CA GLY A 367 -7.88 18.85 20.83
C GLY A 367 -8.68 17.56 20.69
N MET A 368 -10.01 17.67 20.83
CA MET A 368 -10.92 16.56 20.55
C MET A 368 -12.24 17.08 19.97
N ASN A 369 -12.85 16.29 19.10
CA ASN A 369 -14.22 16.52 18.63
C ASN A 369 -15.06 15.25 18.83
N ARG A 370 -16.23 15.12 18.17
CA ARG A 370 -17.08 13.93 18.34
C ARG A 370 -16.40 12.63 17.87
N LYS A 371 -15.57 12.68 16.83
CA LYS A 371 -14.96 11.52 16.16
C LYS A 371 -13.47 11.33 16.46
N PHE A 372 -12.71 12.42 16.48
CA PHE A 372 -11.25 12.42 16.51
C PHE A 372 -10.68 13.06 17.76
N VAL A 373 -9.45 12.66 18.11
CA VAL A 373 -8.61 13.27 19.13
C VAL A 373 -7.22 13.52 18.55
N VAL A 374 -6.65 14.69 18.84
CA VAL A 374 -5.24 15.01 18.55
C VAL A 374 -4.44 14.91 19.83
N LEU A 375 -3.38 14.10 19.80
CA LEU A 375 -2.54 13.79 20.95
C LEU A 375 -1.08 14.17 20.67
N LYS A 376 -0.35 14.50 21.73
CA LYS A 376 1.08 14.83 21.74
C LYS A 376 1.80 13.98 22.78
N ALA A 377 2.92 13.39 22.41
CA ALA A 377 3.81 12.69 23.33
C ALA A 377 5.27 13.11 23.11
N VAL A 378 6.02 13.28 24.19
CA VAL A 378 7.42 13.76 24.15
C VAL A 378 8.36 12.63 24.55
N LYS A 379 9.44 12.40 23.79
CA LYS A 379 10.49 11.45 24.18
C LYS A 379 11.35 12.03 25.30
N THR A 380 11.25 11.48 26.50
CA THR A 380 12.03 11.94 27.67
C THR A 380 13.15 10.96 28.02
N ALA A 381 14.10 11.36 28.87
CA ALA A 381 15.17 10.48 29.32
C ALA A 381 14.70 9.32 30.23
N ASN A 382 13.54 9.49 30.90
CA ASN A 382 12.99 8.51 31.85
C ASN A 382 11.91 7.63 31.21
N THR A 383 11.79 7.62 29.89
CA THR A 383 10.80 6.79 29.22
C THR A 383 11.13 5.30 29.44
N PRO A 384 10.17 4.46 29.86
CA PRO A 384 10.40 3.03 30.11
C PRO A 384 11.10 2.37 28.92
N ARG A 385 12.05 1.46 29.22
CA ARG A 385 12.84 0.74 28.22
C ARG A 385 11.96 -0.02 27.26
#